data_AF-A0A3Q0FDI2-F1
#
_entry.id   AF-A0A3Q0FDI2-F1
#
_cell.length_a   1.000
_cell.length_b   1.000
_cell.length_c   1.000
_cell.angle_alpha   90.00
_cell.angle_beta   90.00
_cell.angle_gamma   90.00
#
_symmetry.space_group_name_H-M   'P 1'
#
loop_
_entity.id
_entity.type
_entity.pdbx_description
1 polymer ?
#
loop_
_entity_poly.entity_id
_entity_poly.type
_entity_poly.pdbx_seq_one_letter_code
_entity_poly.pdbx_strand_id
1 'polypeptide(L)'
;MLGTVDFIFSDMAQVVLQNCDIQVIIPLTSQQNVITAQGRTNNEDGGIVIQNCRIGTTHEFEGVKKKFQTYLERPCKNYSRTIIMESYMRDIIDSAGWLEWEGTTSGLNTLFYREYNFGLGAQTSNRVTWKGFKVITHSAEVEPFTVRNFINDSQWLNSTGFPYKLDL
;
A
#
# COMPACT_ATOMS: atom_id res chain seq x y z
N MET A 1 -3.77 3.98 12.20
CA MET A 1 -2.44 3.37 12.36
C MET A 1 -1.38 4.43 12.22
N LEU A 2 -0.33 4.36 13.04
CA LEU A 2 0.78 5.32 13.07
C LEU A 2 2.10 4.54 12.98
N GLY A 3 3.04 5.00 12.17
CA GLY A 3 4.35 4.36 12.08
C GLY A 3 5.33 5.05 11.12
N THR A 4 6.51 4.45 10.98
CA THR A 4 7.62 5.00 10.19
C THR A 4 8.06 4.02 9.12
N VAL A 5 8.81 2.99 9.49
CA VAL A 5 9.40 1.98 8.61
C VAL A 5 8.61 0.68 8.69
N ASP A 6 8.13 0.19 7.54
CA ASP A 6 7.49 -1.12 7.36
C ASP A 6 6.39 -1.44 8.38
N PHE A 7 5.64 -0.44 8.81
CA PHE A 7 4.75 -0.60 9.97
C PHE A 7 3.44 -1.34 9.67
N ILE A 8 3.16 -1.62 8.39
CA ILE A 8 2.17 -2.61 7.94
C ILE A 8 2.92 -3.71 7.19
N PHE A 9 3.28 -4.77 7.92
CA PHE A 9 3.98 -5.91 7.36
C PHE A 9 3.06 -7.13 7.24
N SER A 10 3.15 -7.85 6.13
CA SER A 10 2.51 -9.16 5.96
C SER A 10 3.46 -10.09 5.22
N ASP A 11 3.59 -11.33 5.70
CA ASP A 11 4.35 -12.36 5.00
C ASP A 11 3.50 -12.96 3.86
N MET A 12 2.68 -13.96 4.18
CA MET A 12 1.80 -14.65 3.23
C MET A 12 0.31 -14.36 3.41
N ALA A 13 -0.08 -13.61 4.45
CA ALA A 13 -1.50 -13.41 4.74
C ALA A 13 -2.19 -12.54 3.68
N GLN A 14 -3.45 -12.87 3.37
CA GLN A 14 -4.36 -11.99 2.66
C GLN A 14 -4.97 -11.01 3.66
N VAL A 15 -4.68 -9.72 3.50
CA VAL A 15 -5.13 -8.68 4.43
C VAL A 15 -5.81 -7.57 3.63
N VAL A 16 -7.01 -7.17 4.05
CA VAL A 16 -7.68 -5.96 3.55
C VAL A 16 -7.80 -4.96 4.70
N LEU A 17 -7.21 -3.79 4.53
CA LEU A 17 -7.40 -2.64 5.40
C LEU A 17 -8.42 -1.72 4.74
N GLN A 18 -9.58 -1.57 5.36
CA GLN A 18 -10.69 -0.80 4.79
C GLN A 18 -11.07 0.36 5.70
N ASN A 19 -11.29 1.55 5.11
CA ASN A 19 -11.73 2.76 5.82
C ASN A 19 -10.85 3.15 7.03
N CYS A 20 -9.53 2.93 6.90
CA CYS A 20 -8.56 3.23 7.93
C CYS A 20 -7.87 4.59 7.70
N ASP A 21 -7.49 5.24 8.80
CA ASP A 21 -6.51 6.33 8.79
C ASP A 21 -5.10 5.76 8.95
N ILE A 22 -4.25 5.97 7.94
CA ILE A 22 -2.86 5.52 7.90
C ILE A 22 -1.98 6.76 7.92
N GLN A 23 -1.22 6.92 9.00
CA GLN A 23 -0.51 8.16 9.28
C GLN A 23 0.97 7.86 9.48
N VAL A 24 1.83 8.45 8.64
CA VAL A 24 3.29 8.41 8.88
C VAL A 24 3.68 9.43 9.94
N ILE A 25 4.64 9.08 10.79
CA ILE A 25 5.22 9.97 11.81
C ILE A 25 6.68 10.30 11.48
N ILE A 26 7.30 11.17 12.27
CA ILE A 26 8.69 11.58 12.08
C ILE A 26 9.61 10.37 12.35
N PRO A 27 10.38 9.88 11.35
CA PRO A 27 11.31 8.79 11.57
C PRO A 27 12.60 9.26 12.25
N LEU A 28 13.49 8.33 12.55
CA LEU A 28 14.83 8.70 13.01
C LEU A 28 15.61 9.42 11.90
N THR A 29 16.62 10.20 12.28
CA THR A 29 17.53 10.83 11.32
C THR A 29 18.12 9.77 10.38
N SER A 30 18.15 10.09 9.08
CA SER A 30 18.63 9.21 7.99
C SER A 30 17.73 8.02 7.64
N GLN A 31 16.56 7.87 8.27
CA GLN A 31 15.55 6.90 7.84
C GLN A 31 14.56 7.50 6.84
N GLN A 32 13.93 6.62 6.08
CA GLN A 32 12.81 6.90 5.20
C GLN A 32 11.56 6.25 5.77
N ASN A 33 10.39 6.83 5.51
CA ASN A 33 9.13 6.18 5.85
C ASN A 33 8.72 5.20 4.74
N VAL A 34 8.21 4.04 5.13
CA VAL A 34 7.64 3.04 4.22
C VAL A 34 6.40 2.49 4.89
N ILE A 35 5.24 2.62 4.24
CA ILE A 35 3.96 2.27 4.86
C ILE A 35 3.82 0.75 4.97
N THR A 36 4.04 0.04 3.88
CA THR A 36 3.91 -1.41 3.81
C THR A 36 5.22 -2.10 3.46
N ALA A 37 5.35 -3.35 3.87
CA ALA A 37 6.37 -4.27 3.36
C ALA A 37 5.76 -5.66 3.28
N GLN A 38 5.71 -6.24 2.08
CA GLN A 38 5.04 -7.51 1.84
C GLN A 38 6.05 -8.63 1.49
N GLY A 39 5.88 -9.78 2.12
CA GLY A 39 6.85 -10.88 2.18
C GLY A 39 6.53 -12.09 1.31
N ARG A 40 5.63 -11.97 0.32
CA ARG A 40 5.24 -13.13 -0.51
C ARG A 40 6.43 -13.64 -1.31
N THR A 41 6.74 -14.94 -1.18
CA THR A 41 7.90 -15.60 -1.80
C THR A 41 7.57 -16.37 -3.08
N ASN A 42 6.30 -16.60 -3.38
CA ASN A 42 5.81 -17.34 -4.55
C ASN A 42 4.54 -16.69 -5.13
N ASN A 43 3.91 -17.30 -6.13
CA ASN A 43 2.69 -16.74 -6.74
C ASN A 43 1.38 -17.21 -6.06
N GLU A 44 1.43 -17.71 -4.82
CA GLU A 44 0.23 -18.15 -4.09
C GLU A 44 -0.62 -16.96 -3.60
N ASP A 45 -1.73 -17.29 -2.96
CA ASP A 45 -2.64 -16.33 -2.38
C ASP A 45 -2.03 -15.67 -1.13
N GLY A 46 -1.91 -14.34 -1.16
CA GLY A 46 -1.34 -13.53 -0.09
C GLY A 46 -1.10 -12.09 -0.55
N GLY A 47 -1.14 -11.12 0.34
CA GLY A 47 -0.91 -9.72 -0.05
C GLY A 47 -1.67 -8.73 0.82
N ILE A 48 -1.33 -7.46 0.63
CA ILE A 48 -1.96 -6.35 1.35
C ILE A 48 -2.85 -5.58 0.37
N VAL A 49 -4.11 -5.37 0.74
CA VAL A 49 -5.02 -4.44 0.07
C VAL A 49 -5.31 -3.29 1.03
N ILE A 50 -5.07 -2.07 0.58
CA ILE A 50 -5.49 -0.84 1.26
C ILE A 50 -6.63 -0.24 0.44
N GLN A 51 -7.86 -0.35 0.94
CA GLN A 51 -9.07 0.10 0.25
C GLN A 51 -9.75 1.24 1.00
N ASN A 52 -10.15 2.30 0.28
CA ASN A 52 -10.93 3.40 0.85
C ASN A 52 -10.30 4.01 2.13
N CYS A 53 -8.98 4.11 2.16
CA CYS A 53 -8.24 4.61 3.32
C CYS A 53 -7.81 6.07 3.12
N ARG A 54 -7.38 6.70 4.21
CA ARG A 54 -6.76 8.03 4.20
C ARG A 54 -5.28 7.89 4.57
N ILE A 55 -4.40 8.09 3.60
CA ILE A 55 -2.95 8.04 3.76
C ILE A 55 -2.43 9.46 3.92
N GLY A 56 -1.84 9.73 5.08
CA GLY A 56 -1.36 11.06 5.45
C GLY A 56 -0.27 11.01 6.50
N THR A 57 -0.14 12.12 7.22
CA THR A 57 0.85 12.31 8.26
C THR A 57 0.30 13.13 9.41
N THR A 58 0.94 13.04 10.58
CA THR A 58 0.56 13.83 11.74
C THR A 58 0.94 15.30 11.56
N HIS A 59 0.34 16.17 12.39
CA HIS A 59 0.55 17.61 12.30
C HIS A 59 2.03 18.00 12.46
N GLU A 60 2.76 17.31 13.34
CA GLU A 60 4.18 17.56 13.63
C GLU A 60 5.07 17.29 12.42
N PHE A 61 4.68 16.34 11.56
CA PHE A 61 5.45 15.99 10.38
C PHE A 61 5.36 17.04 9.27
N GLU A 62 4.28 17.83 9.19
CA GLU A 62 4.07 18.81 8.12
C GLU A 62 5.22 19.82 8.00
N GLY A 63 5.79 20.25 9.13
CA GLY A 63 6.94 21.17 9.16
C GLY A 63 8.26 20.55 8.67
N VAL A 64 8.33 19.22 8.60
CA VAL A 64 9.54 18.47 8.24
C VAL A 64 9.34 17.53 7.06
N LYS A 65 8.17 17.52 6.41
CA LYS A 65 7.84 16.55 5.35
C LYS A 65 8.79 16.56 4.16
N LYS A 66 9.42 17.70 3.86
CA LYS A 66 10.44 17.81 2.80
C LYS A 66 11.80 17.21 3.18
N LYS A 67 12.02 16.89 4.46
CA LYS A 67 13.27 16.31 4.97
C LYS A 67 13.28 14.78 4.94
N PHE A 68 12.10 14.15 4.86
CA PHE A 68 11.95 12.71 4.95
C PHE A 68 11.12 12.18 3.79
N GLN A 69 11.69 11.27 3.01
CA GLN A 69 10.95 10.59 1.96
C GLN A 69 9.96 9.59 2.57
N THR A 70 8.79 9.47 1.96
CA THR A 70 7.77 8.49 2.34
C THR A 70 7.37 7.69 1.12
N TYR A 71 7.40 6.37 1.23
CA TYR A 71 7.03 5.44 0.17
C TYR A 71 5.85 4.57 0.60
N LEU A 72 5.10 4.09 -0.39
CA LEU A 72 3.96 3.20 -0.21
C LEU A 72 4.45 1.82 0.26
N GLU A 73 5.36 1.20 -0.49
CA GLU A 73 5.91 -0.13 -0.15
C GLU A 73 7.35 -0.30 -0.59
N ARG A 74 8.04 -1.27 0.03
CA ARG A 74 9.20 -1.97 -0.52
C ARG A 74 9.03 -3.51 -0.47
N PRO A 75 9.51 -4.25 -1.49
CA PRO A 75 9.30 -5.69 -1.58
C PRO A 75 10.23 -6.48 -0.65
N CYS A 76 9.73 -6.98 0.49
CA CYS A 76 10.55 -7.80 1.39
C CYS A 76 10.97 -9.13 0.73
N LYS A 77 10.15 -9.64 -0.20
CA LYS A 77 10.41 -10.85 -1.00
C LYS A 77 10.00 -10.66 -2.47
N ASN A 78 10.48 -11.55 -3.33
CA ASN A 78 10.42 -11.40 -4.79
C ASN A 78 9.02 -11.32 -5.38
N TYR A 79 7.99 -11.87 -4.71
CA TYR A 79 6.62 -11.88 -5.21
C TYR A 79 5.72 -10.92 -4.44
N SER A 80 6.31 -9.90 -3.79
CA SER A 80 5.59 -8.88 -3.01
C SER A 80 4.33 -8.42 -3.72
N ARG A 81 3.19 -8.41 -3.02
CA ARG A 81 1.90 -8.08 -3.60
C ARG A 81 1.13 -7.10 -2.73
N THR A 82 0.95 -5.90 -3.27
CA THR A 82 0.19 -4.84 -2.61
C THR A 82 -0.64 -4.03 -3.59
N ILE A 83 -1.88 -3.81 -3.20
CA ILE A 83 -2.87 -3.06 -3.97
C ILE A 83 -3.33 -1.91 -3.08
N ILE A 84 -3.20 -0.69 -3.57
CA ILE A 84 -3.75 0.49 -2.90
C ILE A 84 -4.79 1.08 -3.83
N MET A 85 -6.04 1.12 -3.37
CA MET A 85 -7.19 1.50 -4.18
C MET A 85 -8.18 2.36 -3.40
N GLU A 86 -8.89 3.22 -4.13
CA GLU A 86 -9.94 4.12 -3.64
C GLU A 86 -9.50 4.99 -2.45
N SER A 87 -8.19 5.16 -2.26
CA SER A 87 -7.64 5.80 -1.08
C SER A 87 -7.21 7.23 -1.40
N TYR A 88 -7.43 8.12 -0.44
CA TYR A 88 -6.92 9.48 -0.51
C TYR A 88 -5.46 9.49 -0.07
N MET A 89 -4.58 10.06 -0.91
CA MET A 89 -3.16 10.24 -0.60
C MET A 89 -2.82 11.73 -0.47
N ARG A 90 -2.34 12.12 0.71
CA ARG A 90 -1.79 13.46 0.95
C ARG A 90 -0.45 13.66 0.23
N ASP A 91 -0.02 14.91 0.09
CA ASP A 91 1.22 15.37 -0.57
C ASP A 91 2.51 15.04 0.21
N ILE A 92 2.61 13.81 0.70
CA ILE A 92 3.76 13.30 1.46
C ILE A 92 4.45 12.13 0.76
N ILE A 93 3.76 11.46 -0.18
CA ILE A 93 4.29 10.32 -0.90
C ILE A 93 5.32 10.81 -1.91
N ASP A 94 6.50 10.22 -1.87
CA ASP A 94 7.55 10.49 -2.85
C ASP A 94 7.02 10.22 -4.26
N SER A 95 7.47 11.02 -5.23
CA SER A 95 6.98 10.92 -6.60
C SER A 95 7.21 9.54 -7.24
N ALA A 96 8.27 8.83 -6.83
CA ALA A 96 8.53 7.44 -7.25
C ALA A 96 7.47 6.46 -6.71
N GLY A 97 6.84 6.78 -5.58
CA GLY A 97 5.78 6.02 -4.91
C GLY A 97 6.25 4.77 -4.19
N TRP A 98 7.16 4.01 -4.79
CA TRP A 98 7.60 2.69 -4.34
C TRP A 98 9.12 2.66 -4.19
N LEU A 99 9.62 1.90 -3.21
CA LEU A 99 11.03 1.85 -2.86
C LEU A 99 11.63 0.47 -3.11
N GLU A 100 12.84 0.42 -3.68
CA GLU A 100 13.58 -0.83 -3.84
C GLU A 100 13.94 -1.44 -2.48
N TRP A 101 14.04 -2.77 -2.42
CA TRP A 101 14.53 -3.42 -1.21
C TRP A 101 16.04 -3.29 -1.13
N GLU A 102 16.53 -2.44 -0.21
CA GLU A 102 17.95 -2.23 0.07
C GLU A 102 18.78 -1.89 -1.19
N GLY A 103 18.19 -1.16 -2.14
CA GLY A 103 18.83 -0.79 -3.42
C GLY A 103 19.04 -1.96 -4.39
N THR A 104 18.34 -3.07 -4.17
CA THR A 104 18.37 -4.23 -5.05
C THR A 104 17.21 -4.21 -6.04
N THR A 105 17.46 -4.77 -7.22
CA THR A 105 16.43 -4.94 -8.26
C THR A 105 15.71 -6.30 -8.16
N SER A 106 15.92 -7.02 -7.06
CA SER A 106 15.27 -8.31 -6.82
C SER A 106 13.77 -8.11 -6.62
N GLY A 107 12.97 -8.97 -7.25
CA GLY A 107 11.52 -8.88 -7.16
C GLY A 107 10.86 -7.84 -8.07
N LEU A 108 11.57 -6.85 -8.62
CA LEU A 108 10.95 -5.77 -9.41
C LEU A 108 10.21 -6.26 -10.67
N ASN A 109 10.61 -7.42 -11.19
CA ASN A 109 9.98 -8.06 -12.35
C ASN A 109 8.81 -8.99 -12.00
N THR A 110 8.68 -9.38 -10.73
CA THR A 110 7.78 -10.45 -10.26
C THR A 110 6.79 -9.97 -9.20
N LEU A 111 7.04 -8.82 -8.57
CA LEU A 111 6.11 -8.16 -7.66
C LEU A 111 4.82 -7.78 -8.39
N PHE A 112 3.77 -7.53 -7.62
CA PHE A 112 2.46 -7.13 -8.12
C PHE A 112 1.97 -5.91 -7.35
N TYR A 113 2.29 -4.72 -7.85
CA TYR A 113 1.88 -3.44 -7.25
C TYR A 113 0.85 -2.73 -8.11
N ARG A 114 -0.26 -2.32 -7.50
CA ARG A 114 -1.38 -1.64 -8.18
C ARG A 114 -1.77 -0.37 -7.44
N GLU A 115 -1.96 0.71 -8.20
CA GLU A 115 -2.52 1.98 -7.69
C GLU A 115 -3.80 2.34 -8.44
N TYR A 116 -4.86 2.63 -7.67
CA TYR A 116 -6.12 3.21 -8.16
C TYR A 116 -6.62 4.25 -7.15
N ASN A 117 -5.94 5.40 -7.05
CA ASN A 117 -6.10 6.34 -5.93
C ASN A 117 -6.27 7.79 -6.39
N PHE A 118 -6.55 8.67 -5.44
CA PHE A 118 -6.74 10.10 -5.69
C PHE A 118 -6.07 10.96 -4.60
N GLY A 119 -5.96 12.26 -4.87
CA GLY A 119 -5.26 13.22 -4.01
C GLY A 119 -3.89 13.60 -4.55
N LEU A 120 -3.21 14.52 -3.86
CA LEU A 120 -1.94 15.09 -4.33
C LEU A 120 -0.80 14.06 -4.32
N GLY A 121 -0.77 13.16 -3.33
CA GLY A 121 0.21 12.07 -3.28
C GLY A 121 -0.05 10.95 -4.28
N ALA A 122 -1.23 10.92 -4.91
CA ALA A 122 -1.61 9.92 -5.91
C ALA A 122 -1.19 10.29 -7.34
N GLN A 123 -0.44 11.38 -7.54
CA GLN A 123 0.10 11.71 -8.86
C GLN A 123 1.09 10.65 -9.33
N THR A 124 0.85 10.10 -10.52
CA THR A 124 1.59 8.92 -11.01
C THR A 124 2.64 9.20 -12.08
N SER A 125 2.83 10.46 -12.50
CA SER A 125 3.67 10.81 -13.66
C SER A 125 5.15 10.44 -13.52
N ASN A 126 5.65 10.32 -12.29
CA ASN A 126 7.05 10.00 -11.98
C ASN A 126 7.20 8.69 -11.19
N ARG A 127 6.16 7.84 -11.18
CA ARG A 127 6.24 6.54 -10.52
C ARG A 127 7.34 5.69 -11.15
N VAL A 128 7.85 4.75 -10.35
CA VAL A 128 8.78 3.72 -10.82
C VAL A 128 8.30 3.04 -12.11
N THR A 129 9.24 2.60 -12.95
CA THR A 129 8.96 1.93 -14.23
C THR A 129 9.08 0.41 -14.15
N TRP A 130 8.98 -0.15 -12.95
CA TRP A 130 9.16 -1.58 -12.71
C TRP A 130 8.09 -2.41 -13.44
N LYS A 131 8.49 -3.55 -14.01
CA LYS A 131 7.56 -4.44 -14.72
C LYS A 131 6.40 -4.93 -13.84
N GLY A 132 6.63 -5.12 -12.55
CA GLY A 132 5.61 -5.56 -11.60
C GLY A 132 4.62 -4.47 -11.16
N PHE A 133 4.93 -3.19 -11.42
CA PHE A 133 4.10 -2.04 -11.06
C PHE A 133 3.12 -1.67 -12.18
N LYS A 134 1.90 -1.28 -11.82
CA LYS A 134 0.92 -0.77 -12.78
C LYS A 134 -0.04 0.24 -12.13
N VAL A 135 -0.21 1.39 -12.78
CA VAL A 135 -1.32 2.31 -12.51
C VAL A 135 -2.58 1.77 -13.16
N ILE A 136 -3.66 1.66 -12.39
CA ILE A 136 -4.96 1.23 -12.89
C ILE A 136 -5.81 2.45 -13.23
N THR A 137 -6.52 2.37 -14.36
CA THR A 137 -7.42 3.42 -14.83
C THR A 137 -8.88 2.97 -14.90
N HIS A 138 -9.14 1.67 -14.84
CA HIS A 138 -10.48 1.08 -14.87
C HIS A 138 -10.72 0.26 -13.60
N SER A 139 -11.84 0.54 -12.91
CA SER A 139 -12.20 -0.11 -11.65
C SER A 139 -12.29 -1.64 -11.75
N ALA A 140 -12.70 -2.17 -12.91
CA ALA A 140 -12.76 -3.62 -13.16
C ALA A 140 -11.41 -4.35 -12.93
N GLU A 141 -10.27 -3.66 -13.06
CA GLU A 141 -8.96 -4.28 -12.82
C GLU A 141 -8.62 -4.41 -11.32
N VAL A 142 -9.30 -3.66 -10.45
CA VAL A 142 -9.13 -3.73 -8.98
C VAL A 142 -10.27 -4.46 -8.27
N GLU A 143 -11.38 -4.75 -8.96
CA GLU A 143 -12.49 -5.54 -8.44
C GLU A 143 -12.09 -6.91 -7.83
N PRO A 144 -11.10 -7.66 -8.38
CA PRO A 144 -10.62 -8.89 -7.76
C PRO A 144 -9.94 -8.71 -6.39
N PHE A 145 -9.57 -7.48 -6.02
CA PHE A 145 -8.90 -7.17 -4.75
C PHE A 145 -9.86 -6.63 -3.69
N THR A 146 -11.16 -6.56 -3.98
CA THR A 146 -12.19 -6.20 -2.99
C THR A 146 -12.30 -7.27 -1.89
N VAL A 147 -12.94 -6.91 -0.77
CA VAL A 147 -13.13 -7.83 0.37
C VAL A 147 -13.76 -9.16 -0.06
N ARG A 148 -14.80 -9.12 -0.90
CA ARG A 148 -15.49 -10.32 -1.40
C ARG A 148 -14.53 -11.29 -2.08
N ASN A 149 -13.71 -10.77 -2.99
CA ASN A 149 -12.89 -11.59 -3.89
C ASN A 149 -11.52 -11.92 -3.29
N PHE A 150 -10.93 -10.99 -2.52
CA PHE A 150 -9.54 -11.13 -2.07
C PHE A 150 -9.39 -11.95 -0.80
N ILE A 151 -10.34 -11.89 0.13
CA ILE A 151 -10.31 -12.70 1.37
C ILE A 151 -11.43 -13.74 1.40
N ASN A 152 -11.96 -14.08 0.21
CA ASN A 152 -13.03 -15.06 -0.01
C ASN A 152 -14.20 -14.88 0.96
N ASP A 153 -14.69 -13.64 1.09
CA ASP A 153 -15.72 -13.32 2.06
C ASP A 153 -17.14 -13.41 1.49
N SER A 154 -17.96 -14.20 2.16
CA SER A 154 -19.42 -13.99 2.13
C SER A 154 -20.15 -14.39 3.41
N GLN A 155 -19.50 -15.02 4.40
CA GLN A 155 -20.21 -15.61 5.55
C GLN A 155 -19.61 -15.28 6.92
N TRP A 156 -18.29 -15.16 7.05
CA TRP A 156 -17.69 -14.96 8.37
C TRP A 156 -17.76 -13.50 8.82
N LEU A 157 -17.62 -12.51 7.92
CA LEU A 157 -17.72 -11.09 8.32
C LEU A 157 -19.11 -10.74 8.87
N ASN A 158 -20.18 -11.32 8.31
CA ASN A 158 -21.55 -11.18 8.82
C ASN A 158 -21.67 -11.55 10.30
N SER A 159 -20.87 -12.51 10.78
CA SER A 159 -20.89 -12.96 12.18
C SER A 159 -20.16 -12.02 13.15
N THR A 160 -19.36 -11.07 12.64
CA THR A 160 -18.54 -10.18 13.47
C THR A 160 -19.28 -8.95 13.99
N GLY A 161 -20.36 -8.54 13.31
CA GLY A 161 -21.14 -7.34 13.65
C GLY A 161 -20.46 -6.00 13.35
N PHE A 162 -19.23 -5.99 12.82
CA PHE A 162 -18.54 -4.76 12.41
C PHE A 162 -18.94 -4.34 10.98
N PRO A 163 -18.91 -3.04 10.65
CA PRO A 163 -19.21 -2.56 9.31
C PRO A 163 -18.10 -2.92 8.33
N TYR A 164 -18.48 -3.32 7.11
CA TYR A 164 -17.56 -3.58 5.99
C TYR A 164 -18.27 -3.31 4.67
N LYS A 165 -17.47 -3.17 3.61
CA LYS A 165 -17.93 -3.07 2.22
C LYS A 165 -17.32 -4.20 1.42
N LEU A 166 -18.17 -5.00 0.77
CA LEU A 166 -17.72 -6.19 0.05
C LEU A 166 -17.01 -5.87 -1.26
N ASP A 167 -17.48 -4.83 -1.95
CA ASP A 167 -17.12 -4.50 -3.32
C ASP A 167 -16.63 -3.04 -3.43
N LEU A 168 -16.35 -2.55 -4.65
CA LEU A 168 -15.90 -1.17 -4.93
C LEU A 168 -16.95 -0.11 -4.58
#